data_AF-G2RG93-F1
#
_entry.id   AF-G2RG93-F1
#
_cell.length_a   1.000
_cell.length_b   1.000
_cell.length_c   1.000
_cell.angle_alpha   90.00
_cell.angle_beta   90.00
_cell.angle_gamma   90.00
#
_symmetry.space_group_name_H-M   'P 1'
#
loop_
_entity.id
_entity.type
_entity.pdbx_description
1 polymer ?
#
loop_
_entity_poly.entity_id
_entity_poly.type
_entity_poly.pdbx_seq_one_letter_code
_entity_poly.pdbx_strand_id
1 'polypeptide(L)' 'MPRSDEAQAFFTAVYRAVQEIPPGKVTSYGHIARLVGTPQRPRQVGVCLKHLPSDPSARFNHDNVPWQRVINAKGVISPR' A
#
# COMPACT_ATOMS: atom_id res chain seq x y z
N MET A 1 -4.56 -4.44 19.26
CA MET A 1 -5.14 -3.09 19.42
C MET A 1 -5.90 -2.74 18.15
N PRO A 2 -7.19 -2.34 18.24
CA PRO A 2 -7.88 -1.78 17.08
C PRO A 2 -7.13 -0.54 16.60
N ARG A 3 -7.01 -0.38 15.29
CA ARG A 3 -6.46 0.84 14.68
C ARG A 3 -7.42 1.99 14.99
N SER A 4 -6.89 3.20 15.17
CA SER A 4 -7.73 4.39 15.20
C SER A 4 -8.47 4.55 13.86
N ASP A 5 -9.61 5.25 13.87
CA ASP A 5 -10.39 5.50 12.64
C ASP A 5 -9.55 6.19 11.55
N GLU A 6 -8.68 7.12 11.95
CA GLU A 6 -7.72 7.77 11.05
C GLU A 6 -6.76 6.76 10.40
N ALA A 7 -6.22 5.82 11.19
CA ALA A 7 -5.35 4.79 10.67
C ALA A 7 -6.10 3.85 9.71
N GLN A 8 -7.36 3.52 10.00
CA GLN A 8 -8.18 2.70 9.11
C GLN A 8 -8.49 3.43 7.79
N ALA A 9 -8.76 4.73 7.84
CA ALA A 9 -8.94 5.57 6.66
C ALA A 9 -7.66 5.63 5.82
N PHE A 10 -6.50 5.80 6.46
CA PHE A 10 -5.20 5.81 5.78
C PHE A 10 -4.91 4.48 5.07
N PHE A 11 -5.10 3.35 5.74
CA PHE A 11 -4.95 2.02 5.15
C PHE A 11 -5.86 1.84 3.93
N THR A 12 -7.13 2.26 4.05
CA THR A 12 -8.09 2.20 2.96
C THR A 12 -7.66 3.05 1.76
N ALA A 13 -7.16 4.27 2.00
CA ALA A 13 -6.66 5.16 0.95
C ALA A 13 -5.44 4.54 0.24
N VAL A 14 -4.50 3.98 0.99
CA VAL A 14 -3.32 3.29 0.43
C VAL A 14 -3.74 2.12 -0.45
N TYR A 15 -4.63 1.25 0.02
CA TYR A 15 -5.05 0.08 -0.77
C TYR A 15 -5.77 0.47 -2.05
N ARG A 16 -6.65 1.47 -2.00
CA ARG A 16 -7.31 2.01 -3.21
C ARG A 16 -6.30 2.54 -4.22
N ALA A 17 -5.36 3.38 -3.78
CA ALA A 17 -4.32 3.91 -4.67
C ALA A 17 -3.45 2.80 -5.30
N VAL A 18 -3.20 1.71 -4.57
CA VAL A 18 -2.42 0.57 -5.08
C VAL A 18 -3.21 -0.24 -6.11
N GLN A 19 -4.54 -0.36 -5.96
CA GLN A 19 -5.40 -1.03 -6.94
C GLN A 19 -5.43 -0.32 -8.31
N GLU A 20 -5.18 0.99 -8.34
CA GLU A 20 -5.13 1.79 -9.56
C GLU A 20 -3.85 1.58 -10.38
N ILE A 21 -2.83 0.88 -9.85
CA ILE A 21 -1.59 0.62 -10.59
C ILE A 21 -1.88 -0.34 -11.75
N PRO A 22 -1.69 0.07 -13.02
CA PRO A 22 -2.02 -0.78 -14.15
C PRO A 22 -1.06 -1.98 -14.27
N PRO A 23 -1.48 -3.08 -14.92
CA PRO A 23 -0.61 -4.22 -15.20
C PRO A 23 0.64 -3.82 -15.98
N GLY A 24 1.78 -4.44 -15.65
CA GLY A 24 3.07 -4.13 -16.29
C GLY A 24 3.71 -2.80 -15.87
N LYS A 25 3.10 -2.06 -14.94
CA LYS A 25 3.68 -0.86 -14.33
C LYS A 25 3.93 -1.07 -12.84
N VAL A 26 4.88 -0.31 -12.34
CA VAL A 26 5.27 -0.28 -10.93
C VAL A 26 5.33 1.16 -10.44
N THR A 27 5.21 1.33 -9.13
CA THR A 27 5.29 2.63 -8.46
C THR A 27 6.15 2.49 -7.21
N SER A 28 6.47 3.62 -6.56
CA SER A 28 7.24 3.61 -5.31
C SER A 28 6.40 3.91 -4.08
N TYR A 29 6.85 3.47 -2.90
CA TYR A 29 6.20 3.81 -1.62
C TYR A 29 6.04 5.33 -1.43
N GLY A 30 7.04 6.11 -1.84
CA GLY A 30 6.99 7.58 -1.77
C GLY A 30 5.95 8.18 -2.71
N HIS A 31 5.79 7.60 -3.90
CA HIS A 31 4.77 8.05 -4.83
C HIS A 31 3.36 7.80 -4.28
N ILE A 32 3.08 6.60 -3.75
CA ILE A 32 1.79 6.31 -3.10
C ILE A 32 1.55 7.26 -1.92
N ALA A 33 2.55 7.49 -1.06
CA ALA A 33 2.44 8.41 0.07
C ALA A 33 2.06 9.84 -0.37
N ARG A 34 2.61 10.31 -1.49
CA ARG A 34 2.25 11.60 -2.09
C ARG A 34 0.83 11.61 -2.64
N LEU A 35 0.39 10.54 -3.32
CA LEU A 35 -0.96 10.42 -3.87
C LEU A 35 -2.04 10.45 -2.78
N VAL A 36 -1.80 9.81 -1.63
CA VAL A 36 -2.73 9.81 -0.50
C VAL A 36 -2.59 11.04 0.41
N GLY A 37 -1.88 12.09 -0.02
CA GLY A 37 -1.76 13.36 0.70
C GLY A 37 -0.81 13.35 1.91
N THR A 38 0.02 12.32 2.07
CA THR A 38 0.96 12.19 3.21
C THR A 38 2.40 11.92 2.74
N PRO A 39 3.01 12.84 1.95
CA PRO A 39 4.31 12.62 1.33
C PRO A 39 5.45 12.31 2.32
N GLN A 40 5.29 12.68 3.60
CA GLN A 40 6.24 12.43 4.68
C GLN A 40 6.19 10.99 5.24
N ARG A 41 5.24 10.15 4.81
CA ARG A 41 4.95 8.83 5.42
C ARG A 41 5.14 7.61 4.50
N PRO A 42 6.20 7.52 3.65
CA PRO A 42 6.39 6.37 2.76
C PRO A 42 6.58 5.04 3.51
N ARG A 43 7.19 5.07 4.70
CA ARG A 43 7.34 3.87 5.54
C ARG A 43 6.00 3.32 5.99
N GLN A 44 5.01 4.18 6.26
CA GLN A 44 3.68 3.72 6.67
C GLN A 44 2.93 3.02 5.54
N VAL A 45 3.14 3.41 4.27
CA VAL A 45 2.63 2.66 3.11
C VAL A 45 3.15 1.23 3.12
N GLY A 46 4.45 1.03 3.39
CA GLY A 46 5.03 -0.31 3.54
C GLY A 46 4.41 -1.09 4.70
N VAL A 47 4.11 -0.43 5.82
CA VAL A 47 3.39 -1.04 6.94
C VAL A 47 1.98 -1.46 6.54
N CYS A 48 1.25 -0.65 5.76
CA CYS A 48 -0.06 -1.03 5.23
C CYS A 48 0.04 -2.32 4.42
N LEU A 49 0.93 -2.36 3.43
CA LEU A 49 1.11 -3.54 2.57
C LEU A 49 1.59 -4.78 3.34
N LYS A 50 2.40 -4.61 4.39
CA LYS A 50 2.81 -5.71 5.28
C LYS A 50 1.64 -6.33 6.07
N HIS A 51 0.60 -5.56 6.36
CA HIS A 51 -0.58 -6.01 7.11
C HIS A 51 -1.80 -6.22 6.20
N LEU A 52 -1.58 -6.39 4.90
CA LEU A 52 -2.63 -6.77 3.98
C LEU A 52 -3.15 -8.17 4.38
N PRO A 53 -4.47 -8.36 4.55
CA PRO A 53 -5.02 -9.66 4.93
C PRO A 53 -4.83 -10.71 3.84
N SER A 54 -4.51 -11.94 4.24
CA SER A 54 -4.55 -13.10 3.34
C SER A 54 -5.94 -13.70 3.18
N ASP A 55 -6.93 -13.25 3.97
CA ASP A 55 -8.31 -13.72 3.89
C ASP A 55 -8.99 -13.20 2.61
N PRO A 56 -9.39 -14.07 1.67
CA PRO A 56 -10.03 -13.67 0.42
C PRO A 56 -11.40 -13.00 0.62
N SER A 57 -12.06 -13.21 1.77
CA SER A 57 -13.34 -12.57 2.08
C SER A 57 -13.18 -11.11 2.51
N ALA A 58 -11.98 -10.69 2.89
CA ALA A 58 -11.70 -9.31 3.26
C ALA A 58 -11.81 -8.40 2.02
N ARG A 59 -12.40 -7.21 2.21
CA ARG A 59 -12.56 -6.20 1.15
C ARG A 59 -11.24 -5.88 0.42
N PHE A 60 -10.14 -5.81 1.16
CA PHE A 60 -8.79 -5.66 0.63
C PHE A 60 -7.97 -6.86 1.10
N ASN A 61 -7.34 -7.55 0.16
CA ASN A 61 -6.58 -8.76 0.43
C ASN A 61 -5.45 -8.93 -0.59
N HIS A 62 -4.63 -9.97 -0.38
CA HIS A 62 -3.48 -10.28 -1.24
C HIS A 62 -3.82 -10.53 -2.71
N ASP A 63 -5.05 -10.97 -3.03
CA ASP A 63 -5.47 -11.32 -4.38
C ASP A 63 -5.97 -10.09 -5.16
N ASN A 64 -6.56 -9.11 -4.46
CA ASN A 64 -7.19 -7.94 -5.09
C ASN A 64 -6.40 -6.63 -4.95
N VAL A 65 -5.39 -6.55 -4.08
CA VAL A 65 -4.47 -5.41 -3.99
C VAL A 65 -3.11 -5.82 -4.54
N PRO A 66 -2.64 -5.24 -5.66
CA PRO A 66 -1.39 -5.63 -6.32
C PRO A 66 -0.14 -5.08 -5.59
N TRP A 67 0.06 -5.49 -4.34
CA TRP A 67 1.12 -5.03 -3.44
C TRP A 67 2.53 -5.21 -4.01
N GLN A 68 2.73 -6.24 -4.84
CA GLN A 68 3.99 -6.53 -5.53
C GLN A 68 4.40 -5.45 -6.56
N ARG A 69 3.50 -4.54 -6.93
CA ARG A 69 3.80 -3.43 -7.84
C ARG A 69 4.35 -2.19 -7.14
N VAL A 70 4.53 -2.23 -5.81
CA VAL A 70 5.08 -1.12 -5.02
C VAL A 70 6.51 -1.47 -4.59
N ILE A 71 7.48 -0.72 -5.11
CA ILE A 71 8.92 -0.95 -4.91
C ILE A 71 9.61 0.23 -4.22
N ASN A 72 10.89 0.08 -3.88
CA ASN A 72 11.63 1.17 -3.25
C ASN A 72 11.96 2.31 -4.25
N ALA A 73 12.39 3.46 -3.73
CA ALA A 73 12.73 4.62 -4.55
C ALA A 73 13.94 4.43 -5.47
N LYS A 74 14.73 3.36 -5.26
CA LYS A 74 15.85 2.98 -6.14
C LYS A 74 15.42 2.08 -7.30
N GLY A 75 14.12 1.76 -7.42
CA GLY A 75 13.62 0.87 -8.46
C GLY A 75 13.88 -0.62 -8.18
N VAL A 76 14.14 -0.99 -6.94
CA VAL A 76 14.46 -2.37 -6.54
C VAL A 76 13.42 -2.90 -5.55
N ILE A 77 13.25 -4.22 -5.50
CA ILE A 77 12.44 -4.88 -4.47
C ILE A 77 13.10 -4.64 -3.11
N SER A 78 12.33 -4.16 -2.13
CA SER A 78 12.84 -3.95 -0.78
C SER A 78 13.21 -5.30 -0.13
N PRO A 79 14.41 -5.43 0.49
CA PRO A 79 14.73 -6.59 1.29
C PRO A 79 13.73 -6.71 2.46
N ARG A 80 13.36 -7.94 2.80
CA ARG A 80 12.41 -8.24 3.88
C ARG A 80 13.06 -8.16 5.26
#